data_AF-A0A940LN97-F1
#
_entry.id   AF-A0A940LN97-F1
#
_cell.length_a   1.000
_cell.length_b   1.000
_cell.length_c   1.000
_cell.angle_alpha   90.00
_cell.angle_beta   90.00
_cell.angle_gamma   90.00
#
_symmetry.space_group_name_H-M   'P 1'
#
loop_
_entity.id
_entity.type
_entity.pdbx_description
1 polymer ?
#
loop_
_entity_poly.entity_id
_entity_poly.type
_entity_poly.pdbx_seq_one_letter_code
_entity_poly.pdbx_strand_id
1 'polypeptide(L)'
;MSDVYDRAKRSAVMARVRSKNTTPELRLRRLLTDLGARYRLHRKDLPGSPDVVMPGRRLAIFVHGCFWHGHDCARGSRVPKANRDYWLAKVARNTARDARNRQDLAAAGWRVETVWECEMKDEAALRERAAAWLAPPPSRPG
;
A
#
# COMPACT_ATOMS: atom_id res chain seq x y z
N MET A 1 -22.95 8.72 22.25
CA MET A 1 -22.09 9.62 21.44
C MET A 1 -21.66 8.88 20.18
N SER A 2 -22.59 8.57 19.29
CA SER A 2 -23.06 9.38 18.15
C SER A 2 -22.13 9.19 16.95
N ASP A 3 -22.52 8.28 16.04
CA ASP A 3 -21.95 8.17 14.69
C ASP A 3 -21.94 9.57 14.06
N VAL A 4 -20.78 10.06 13.61
CA VAL A 4 -20.62 11.39 13.00
C VAL A 4 -21.35 11.48 11.64
N TYR A 5 -21.81 10.35 11.12
CA TYR A 5 -22.43 10.21 9.81
C TYR A 5 -23.72 9.39 9.92
N ASP A 6 -24.84 9.93 9.46
CA ASP A 6 -26.07 9.15 9.24
C ASP A 6 -25.79 7.99 8.25
N ARG A 7 -26.60 6.92 8.29
CA ARG A 7 -26.48 5.73 7.42
C ARG A 7 -26.34 6.09 5.93
N ALA A 8 -27.08 7.08 5.44
CA ALA A 8 -26.98 7.55 4.06
C ALA A 8 -25.63 8.24 3.80
N LYS A 9 -25.19 9.10 4.73
CA LYS A 9 -23.86 9.74 4.70
C LYS A 9 -22.73 8.70 4.74
N ARG A 10 -22.84 7.63 5.54
CA ARG A 10 -21.86 6.53 5.62
C ARG A 10 -21.81 5.72 4.32
N SER A 11 -22.98 5.45 3.71
CA SER A 11 -23.07 4.78 2.41
C SER A 11 -22.40 5.61 1.30
N ALA A 12 -22.67 6.92 1.26
CA ALA A 12 -22.05 7.84 0.30
C ALA A 12 -20.53 7.98 0.48
N VAL A 13 -20.04 8.01 1.73
CA VAL A 13 -18.60 8.01 2.02
C VAL A 13 -17.96 6.71 1.54
N MET A 14 -18.55 5.55 1.86
CA MET A 14 -18.03 4.25 1.43
C MET A 14 -18.06 4.08 -0.09
N ALA A 15 -19.07 4.62 -0.78
CA ALA A 15 -19.14 4.62 -2.24
C ALA A 15 -18.06 5.50 -2.90
N ARG A 16 -17.55 6.51 -2.20
CA ARG A 16 -16.44 7.36 -2.66
C ARG A 16 -15.05 6.76 -2.39
N VAL A 17 -14.95 5.73 -1.55
CA VAL A 17 -13.69 5.01 -1.30
C VAL A 17 -13.35 4.20 -2.55
N ARG A 18 -12.52 4.77 -3.42
CA ARG A 18 -12.02 4.08 -4.62
C ARG A 18 -10.99 3.03 -4.22
N SER A 19 -11.09 1.84 -4.81
CA SER A 19 -10.15 0.75 -4.61
C SER A 19 -8.88 0.84 -5.49
N LYS A 20 -8.83 1.79 -6.44
CA LYS A 20 -7.76 1.96 -7.43
C LYS A 20 -7.57 3.43 -7.81
N ASN A 21 -6.38 3.80 -8.27
CA ASN A 21 -5.98 5.17 -8.60
C ASN A 21 -6.24 6.14 -7.44
N THR A 22 -5.93 5.69 -6.24
CA THR A 22 -6.05 6.54 -5.05
C THR A 22 -5.00 7.66 -5.13
N THR A 23 -5.25 8.79 -4.49
CA THR A 23 -4.28 9.91 -4.41
C THR A 23 -2.86 9.47 -4.04
N PRO A 24 -2.62 8.59 -3.04
CA PRO A 24 -1.28 8.10 -2.74
C PRO A 24 -0.66 7.30 -3.89
N GLU A 25 -1.44 6.46 -4.57
CA GLU A 25 -0.97 5.68 -5.71
C GLU A 25 -0.52 6.58 -6.87
N LEU A 26 -1.30 7.63 -7.20
CA LEU A 26 -0.94 8.59 -8.23
C LEU A 26 0.34 9.38 -7.89
N ARG A 27 0.56 9.71 -6.61
CA ARG A 27 1.79 10.38 -6.16
C ARG A 27 3.01 9.48 -6.34
N LEU A 28 2.93 8.23 -5.88
CA LEU A 28 4.01 7.27 -6.05
C LEU A 28 4.36 7.06 -7.53
N ARG A 29 3.34 6.96 -8.39
CA ARG A 29 3.52 6.84 -9.84
C ARG A 29 4.30 8.01 -10.42
N ARG A 30 3.92 9.25 -10.10
CA ARG A 30 4.64 10.46 -10.55
C ARG A 30 6.09 10.44 -10.09
N LEU A 31 6.30 10.20 -8.80
CA LEU A 31 7.63 10.15 -8.21
C LEU A 31 8.53 9.10 -8.88
N LEU A 32 8.02 7.89 -9.13
CA LEU A 32 8.76 6.84 -9.82
C LEU A 32 9.08 7.21 -11.27
N THR A 33 8.14 7.86 -11.96
CA THR A 33 8.36 8.38 -13.31
C THR A 33 9.43 9.47 -13.33
N ASP A 34 9.43 10.38 -12.35
CA ASP A 34 10.43 11.45 -12.20
C ASP A 34 11.83 10.89 -11.90
N LEU A 35 11.90 9.73 -11.24
CA LEU A 35 13.14 8.99 -11.01
C LEU A 35 13.56 8.12 -12.23
N GLY A 36 12.84 8.19 -13.34
CA GLY A 36 13.14 7.43 -14.56
C GLY A 36 12.81 5.94 -14.47
N ALA A 37 12.02 5.51 -13.48
CA ALA A 37 11.65 4.11 -13.31
C ALA A 37 10.60 3.68 -14.33
N ARG A 38 10.80 2.50 -14.93
CA ARG A 38 9.78 1.83 -15.74
C ARG A 38 9.05 0.81 -14.88
N TYR A 39 7.74 0.97 -14.77
CA TYR A 39 6.88 0.08 -13.99
C TYR A 39 5.61 -0.30 -14.77
N ARG A 40 4.99 -1.40 -14.33
CA ARG A 40 3.66 -1.86 -14.72
C ARG A 40 2.73 -1.71 -13.53
N LEU A 41 1.45 -1.51 -13.79
CA LEU A 41 0.45 -1.27 -12.76
C LEU A 41 -0.51 -2.44 -12.65
N HIS A 42 -0.97 -2.73 -11.43
CA HIS A 42 -2.03 -3.70 -11.14
C HIS A 42 -1.84 -5.05 -11.85
N ARG A 43 -0.65 -5.64 -11.72
CA ARG A 43 -0.33 -6.96 -12.31
C ARG A 43 -1.11 -8.05 -11.59
N LYS A 44 -2.22 -8.49 -12.20
CA LYS A 44 -3.13 -9.52 -11.66
C LYS A 44 -2.55 -10.94 -11.67
N ASP A 45 -1.51 -11.15 -12.46
CA ASP A 45 -0.73 -12.38 -12.55
C ASP A 45 0.16 -12.62 -11.32
N LEU A 46 0.32 -11.61 -10.46
CA LEU A 46 1.10 -11.73 -9.23
C LEU A 46 0.21 -11.84 -7.98
N PRO A 47 0.63 -12.63 -6.97
CA PRO A 47 -0.08 -12.72 -5.70
C PRO A 47 -0.33 -11.33 -5.08
N GLY A 48 -1.57 -11.09 -4.67
CA GLY A 48 -1.97 -9.82 -4.07
C GLY A 48 -2.21 -8.66 -5.04
N SER A 49 -1.99 -8.84 -6.36
CA SER A 49 -2.17 -7.80 -7.38
C SER A 49 -1.48 -6.47 -7.00
N PRO A 50 -0.13 -6.44 -6.92
CA PRO A 50 0.60 -5.27 -6.49
C PRO A 50 0.26 -4.04 -7.34
N ASP A 51 0.21 -2.88 -6.69
CA ASP A 51 -0.14 -1.61 -7.34
C ASP A 51 0.89 -1.22 -8.39
N VAL A 52 2.17 -1.35 -8.05
CA VAL A 52 3.29 -1.03 -8.92
C VAL A 52 4.26 -2.19 -8.97
N VAL A 53 4.66 -2.59 -10.17
CA VAL A 53 5.55 -3.74 -10.40
C VAL A 53 6.64 -3.35 -11.39
N MET A 54 7.88 -3.67 -11.07
CA MET A 54 9.04 -3.48 -11.95
C MET A 54 9.64 -4.84 -12.30
N PRO A 55 9.20 -5.47 -13.42
CA PRO A 55 9.65 -6.80 -13.78
C PRO A 55 11.17 -6.92 -13.96
N GLY A 56 11.81 -5.89 -14.53
CA GLY A 56 13.26 -5.87 -14.75
C GLY A 56 14.09 -5.89 -13.46
N ARG A 57 13.49 -5.52 -12.31
CA ARG A 57 14.13 -5.51 -10.99
C ARG A 57 13.54 -6.54 -10.04
N ARG A 58 12.56 -7.33 -10.50
CA ARG A 58 11.70 -8.18 -9.68
C ARG A 58 11.20 -7.47 -8.43
N LEU A 59 10.78 -6.22 -8.56
CA LEU A 59 10.27 -5.42 -7.44
C LEU A 59 8.76 -5.24 -7.55
N ALA A 60 8.04 -5.56 -6.47
CA ALA A 60 6.60 -5.34 -6.32
C ALA A 60 6.38 -4.35 -5.17
N ILE A 61 5.62 -3.29 -5.42
CA ILE A 61 5.31 -2.25 -4.43
C ILE A 61 3.79 -2.25 -4.21
N PHE A 62 3.41 -2.35 -2.94
CA PHE A 62 2.03 -2.24 -2.49
C PHE A 62 1.78 -0.87 -1.87
N VAL A 63 0.66 -0.23 -2.22
CA VAL A 63 0.22 1.02 -1.62
C VAL A 63 -0.90 0.71 -0.63
N HIS A 64 -0.56 0.71 0.66
CA HIS A 64 -1.51 0.35 1.72
C HIS A 64 -2.11 1.61 2.36
N GLY A 65 -3.44 1.62 2.43
CA GLY A 65 -4.17 2.57 3.26
C GLY A 65 -3.99 2.22 4.74
N CYS A 66 -3.51 3.16 5.55
CA CYS A 66 -3.18 2.91 6.96
C CYS A 66 -4.34 2.30 7.75
N PHE A 67 -5.57 2.75 7.50
CA PHE A 67 -6.78 2.25 8.15
C PHE A 67 -7.15 0.81 7.75
N TRP A 68 -7.00 0.45 6.47
CA TRP A 68 -7.49 -0.82 5.94
C TRP A 68 -6.57 -2.02 6.22
N HIS A 69 -5.28 -1.73 6.38
CA HIS A 69 -4.24 -2.73 6.62
C HIS A 69 -3.66 -2.65 8.05
N GLY A 70 -4.21 -1.77 8.90
CA GLY A 70 -3.88 -1.72 10.33
C GLY A 70 -2.47 -1.19 10.63
N HIS A 71 -2.09 -0.06 10.03
CA HIS A 71 -0.81 0.58 10.33
C HIS A 71 -0.79 1.15 11.76
N ASP A 72 0.37 1.12 12.42
CA ASP A 72 0.54 1.68 13.78
C ASP A 72 0.45 3.22 13.86
N CYS A 73 0.26 3.92 12.74
CA CYS A 73 0.11 5.36 12.75
C CYS A 73 -1.27 5.80 13.29
N ALA A 74 -1.40 7.06 13.72
CA ALA A 74 -2.63 7.61 14.28
C ALA A 74 -3.90 7.44 13.40
N ARG A 75 -3.73 7.26 12.08
CA ARG A 75 -4.84 6.95 11.15
C ARG A 75 -5.17 5.46 11.08
N GLY A 76 -4.19 4.57 11.19
CA GLY A 76 -4.40 3.12 11.16
C GLY A 76 -4.92 2.57 12.48
N SER A 77 -4.45 3.12 13.60
CA SER A 77 -4.94 2.78 14.94
C SER A 77 -6.32 3.37 15.25
N ARG A 78 -6.89 4.17 14.33
CA ARG A 78 -8.22 4.78 14.49
C ARG A 78 -9.30 3.74 14.22
N VAL A 79 -9.58 2.89 15.18
CA VAL A 79 -10.66 1.90 15.08
C VAL A 79 -12.02 2.61 15.26
N PRO A 80 -13.00 2.46 14.34
CA PRO A 80 -14.30 3.07 14.50
C PRO A 80 -14.99 2.50 15.73
N LYS A 81 -15.58 3.36 16.56
CA LYS A 81 -16.35 2.93 17.74
C LYS A 81 -17.57 2.07 17.35
N ALA A 82 -18.15 2.31 16.18
CA ALA A 82 -19.24 1.52 15.62
C ALA A 82 -18.72 0.30 14.84
N ASN A 83 -19.26 -0.89 15.15
CA ASN A 83 -18.88 -2.18 14.55
C ASN A 83 -17.40 -2.54 14.73
N ARG A 84 -16.84 -2.23 15.91
CA ARG A 84 -15.43 -2.43 16.24
C ARG A 84 -14.95 -3.85 15.92
N ASP A 85 -15.68 -4.87 16.36
CA ASP A 85 -15.25 -6.27 16.20
C ASP A 85 -15.24 -6.69 14.72
N TYR A 86 -16.23 -6.22 13.94
CA TYR A 86 -16.23 -6.40 12.49
C TYR A 86 -15.00 -5.75 11.84
N TRP A 87 -14.64 -4.54 12.25
CA TRP A 87 -13.48 -3.83 11.72
C TRP A 87 -12.16 -4.50 12.10
N LEU A 88 -12.01 -4.91 13.36
CA LEU A 88 -10.83 -5.66 13.82
C LEU A 88 -10.67 -6.97 13.06
N ALA A 89 -11.74 -7.76 12.92
CA ALA A 89 -11.71 -9.01 12.17
C ALA A 89 -11.47 -8.76 10.67
N LYS A 90 -11.93 -7.65 10.11
CA LYS A 90 -11.68 -7.29 8.70
C LYS A 90 -10.23 -6.89 8.47
N VAL A 91 -9.68 -6.03 9.33
CA VAL A 91 -8.28 -5.60 9.24
C VAL A 91 -7.35 -6.79 9.45
N ALA A 92 -7.60 -7.63 10.46
CA ALA A 92 -6.80 -8.84 10.70
C ALA A 92 -6.78 -9.78 9.49
N ARG A 93 -7.93 -9.97 8.82
CA ARG A 93 -7.99 -10.76 7.58
C ARG A 93 -7.21 -10.13 6.42
N ASN A 94 -7.21 -8.80 6.31
CA ASN A 94 -6.41 -8.10 5.31
C ASN A 94 -4.92 -8.29 5.59
N THR A 95 -4.48 -8.02 6.82
CA THR A 95 -3.07 -8.20 7.23
C THR A 95 -2.59 -9.63 7.00
N ALA A 96 -3.40 -10.63 7.35
CA ALA A 96 -3.06 -12.04 7.10
C ALA A 96 -2.93 -12.35 5.59
N ARG A 97 -3.81 -11.78 4.76
CA ARG A 97 -3.73 -11.90 3.30
C ARG A 97 -2.48 -11.21 2.76
N ASP A 98 -2.14 -10.02 3.25
CA ASP A 98 -0.95 -9.28 2.81
C ASP A 98 0.33 -10.03 3.17
N ALA A 99 0.39 -10.61 4.37
CA ALA A 99 1.50 -11.46 4.80
C ALA A 99 1.68 -12.66 3.86
N ARG A 100 0.59 -13.34 3.49
CA ARG A 100 0.61 -14.45 2.54
C ARG A 100 1.09 -14.00 1.15
N ASN A 101 0.52 -12.91 0.61
CA ASN A 101 0.92 -12.39 -0.70
C ASN A 101 2.41 -12.02 -0.73
N ARG A 102 2.91 -11.41 0.36
CA ARG A 102 4.33 -11.08 0.51
C ARG A 102 5.21 -12.32 0.53
N GLN A 103 4.80 -13.37 1.23
CA GLN A 103 5.51 -14.65 1.23
C GLN A 103 5.53 -15.29 -0.16
N ASP A 104 4.38 -15.35 -0.84
CA ASP A 104 4.27 -15.94 -2.18
C ASP A 104 5.14 -15.19 -3.21
N LEU A 105 5.16 -13.85 -3.13
CA LEU A 105 6.01 -13.00 -3.96
C LEU A 105 7.50 -13.21 -3.64
N ALA A 106 7.86 -13.25 -2.37
CA ALA A 106 9.24 -13.51 -1.94
C ALA A 106 9.71 -14.89 -2.40
N ALA A 107 8.86 -15.91 -2.30
CA ALA A 107 9.12 -17.26 -2.81
C ALA A 107 9.28 -17.28 -4.34
N ALA A 108 8.53 -16.45 -5.05
CA ALA A 108 8.70 -16.22 -6.49
C ALA A 108 9.94 -15.35 -6.86
N GLY A 109 10.75 -14.96 -5.87
CA GLY A 109 11.97 -14.18 -6.05
C GLY A 109 11.72 -12.69 -6.31
N TRP A 110 10.57 -12.17 -5.87
CA TRP A 110 10.26 -10.75 -5.93
C TRP A 110 10.60 -10.06 -4.62
N ARG A 111 11.25 -8.90 -4.70
CA ARG A 111 11.35 -7.97 -3.58
C ARG A 111 10.02 -7.27 -3.41
N VAL A 112 9.48 -7.30 -2.19
CA VAL A 112 8.18 -6.71 -1.87
C VAL A 112 8.38 -5.51 -0.96
N GLU A 113 7.96 -4.35 -1.43
CA GLU A 113 7.99 -3.10 -0.68
C GLU A 113 6.56 -2.65 -0.40
N THR A 114 6.33 -2.03 0.75
CA THR A 114 5.03 -1.49 1.14
C THR A 114 5.18 -0.01 1.41
N VAL A 115 4.32 0.79 0.80
CA VAL A 115 4.23 2.23 1.02
C VAL A 115 2.90 2.55 1.63
N TRP A 116 2.94 3.19 2.80
CA TRP A 116 1.75 3.58 3.52
C TRP A 116 1.26 4.95 3.08
N GLU A 117 -0.06 5.13 3.07
CA GLU A 117 -0.67 6.43 2.76
C GLU A 117 -0.13 7.57 3.64
N CYS A 118 0.24 7.30 4.90
CA CYS A 118 0.82 8.34 5.77
C CYS A 118 2.22 8.76 5.36
N GLU A 119 3.01 7.87 4.74
CA GLU A 119 4.37 8.16 4.28
C GLU A 119 4.34 9.03 3.02
N MET A 120 3.25 8.97 2.24
CA MET A 120 3.04 9.82 1.06
C MET A 120 2.87 11.31 1.39
N LYS A 121 2.75 11.67 2.68
CA LYS A 121 2.80 13.06 3.14
C LYS A 121 4.21 13.62 3.14
N ASP A 122 5.22 12.76 3.34
CA ASP A 122 6.62 13.12 3.31
C ASP A 122 7.22 12.68 1.98
N GLU A 123 7.09 13.57 0.98
CA GLU A 123 7.56 13.29 -0.38
C GLU A 123 9.08 13.14 -0.44
N ALA A 124 9.84 13.87 0.37
CA ALA A 124 11.29 13.81 0.40
C ALA A 124 11.76 12.43 0.89
N ALA A 125 11.26 11.97 2.04
CA ALA A 125 11.59 10.64 2.56
C ALA A 125 11.14 9.52 1.61
N LEU A 126 9.96 9.66 1.00
CA LEU A 126 9.50 8.69 0.01
C LEU A 126 10.39 8.67 -1.24
N ARG A 127 10.89 9.83 -1.68
CA ARG A 127 11.78 9.94 -2.82
C ARG A 127 13.10 9.24 -2.57
N GLU A 128 13.70 9.44 -1.40
CA GLU A 128 14.93 8.74 -1.02
C GLU A 128 14.74 7.23 -0.97
N ARG A 129 13.65 6.75 -0.36
CA ARG A 129 13.33 5.31 -0.34
C ARG A 129 13.10 4.75 -1.73
N ALA A 130 12.37 5.46 -2.57
CA ALA A 130 12.15 5.06 -3.95
C ALA A 130 13.45 5.03 -4.76
N ALA A 131 14.33 6.01 -4.57
CA ALA A 131 15.66 6.01 -5.16
C ALA A 131 16.48 4.80 -4.68
N ALA A 132 16.42 4.46 -3.38
CA ALA A 132 17.09 3.28 -2.83
C ALA A 132 16.55 1.97 -3.43
N TRP A 133 15.24 1.88 -3.72
CA TRP A 133 14.70 0.71 -4.42
C TRP A 133 15.22 0.60 -5.86
N LEU A 134 15.48 1.73 -6.51
CA LEU A 134 15.98 1.79 -7.88
C LEU A 134 17.51 1.69 -7.96
N ALA A 135 18.22 1.90 -6.85
CA ALA A 135 19.64 1.64 -6.78
C ALA A 135 19.92 0.14 -7.01
N PRO A 136 20.98 -0.21 -7.76
CA PRO A 136 21.44 -1.59 -7.79
C PRO A 136 21.80 -2.03 -6.36
N PRO A 137 21.60 -3.31 -6.00
CA PRO A 137 22.07 -3.80 -4.71
C PRO A 137 23.57 -3.49 -4.59
N PRO A 138 24.06 -3.06 -3.41
CA PRO A 138 25.48 -2.83 -3.24
C PRO A 138 26.22 -4.10 -3.66
N SER A 139 27.10 -3.98 -4.66
CA SER A 139 27.97 -5.08 -5.08
C SER A 139 28.68 -5.59 -3.84
N ARG A 140 28.43 -6.85 -3.45
CA ARG A 140 29.16 -7.47 -2.34
C ARG A 140 30.65 -7.27 -2.60
N PRO A 141 31.44 -6.72 -1.67
CA PRO A 141 32.88 -6.82 -1.77
C PRO A 141 33.21 -8.32 -1.82
N GLY A 142 33.99 -8.70 -2.85
CA GLY A 142 34.42 -10.08 -3.10
C GLY A 142 35.37 -10.60 -2.03
#